data_AF-B1YF93-F1
#
_entry.id   AF-B1YF93-F1
#
_cell.length_a   1.000
_cell.length_b   1.000
_cell.length_c   1.000
_cell.angle_alpha   90.00
_cell.angle_beta   90.00
_cell.angle_gamma   90.00
#
_symmetry.space_group_name_H-M   'P 1'
#
loop_
_entity.id
_entity.type
_entity.pdbx_description
1 polymer ?
#
loop_
_entity_poly.entity_id
_entity_poly.type
_entity_poly.pdbx_seq_one_letter_code
_entity_poly.pdbx_strand_id
1 'polypeptide(L)' 'MKTPYDPYKNTELWNVISEAIDELVENDDLKERTTHNHIVGYLCQKVSSSLTEKGN' A
#
# COMPACT_ATOMS: atom_id res chain seq x y z
N MET A 1 4.94 8.42 -15.28
CA MET A 1 5.89 7.29 -15.31
C MET A 1 5.14 6.07 -14.78
N LYS A 2 5.18 4.93 -15.48
CA LYS A 2 4.49 3.72 -15.00
C LYS A 2 5.28 3.10 -13.85
N THR A 3 4.60 2.68 -12.79
CA THR A 3 5.22 1.98 -11.66
C THR A 3 4.70 0.54 -11.58
N PRO A 4 5.45 -0.40 -10.96
CA PRO A 4 4.94 -1.74 -10.69
C PRO A 4 3.66 -1.75 -9.86
N TYR A 5 3.34 -0.64 -9.19
CA TYR A 5 2.20 -0.50 -8.32
C TYR A 5 0.96 0.12 -9.00
N ASP A 6 1.06 0.50 -10.28
CA ASP A 6 -0.06 1.05 -11.03
C ASP A 6 -1.30 0.14 -11.03
N PRO A 7 -1.20 -1.20 -11.09
CA PRO A 7 -2.36 -2.09 -11.01
C PRO A 7 -3.18 -1.98 -9.71
N TYR A 8 -2.58 -1.47 -8.64
CA TYR A 8 -3.24 -1.34 -7.33
C TYR A 8 -3.91 0.03 -7.15
N LYS A 9 -3.56 1.04 -7.95
CA LYS A 9 -4.10 2.39 -7.78
C LYS A 9 -5.62 2.40 -7.93
N ASN A 10 -6.30 3.16 -7.07
CA ASN A 10 -7.76 3.29 -7.00
C ASN A 10 -8.49 1.96 -6.70
N THR A 11 -7.80 0.92 -6.25
CA THR A 11 -8.46 -0.27 -5.69
C THR A 11 -8.85 -0.02 -4.24
N GLU A 12 -9.82 -0.77 -3.72
CA GLU A 12 -10.22 -0.67 -2.32
C GLU A 12 -9.05 -0.97 -1.37
N LEU A 13 -8.24 -1.98 -1.70
CA LEU A 13 -7.03 -2.31 -0.94
C LEU A 13 -6.06 -1.13 -0.86
N TRP A 14 -5.88 -0.40 -1.97
CA TRP A 14 -5.05 0.79 -1.99
C TRP A 14 -5.62 1.88 -1.09
N ASN A 15 -6.92 2.17 -1.19
CA ASN A 15 -7.55 3.22 -0.39
C ASN A 15 -7.40 2.93 1.11
N VAL A 16 -7.73 1.71 1.54
CA VAL A 16 -7.62 1.29 2.95
C VAL A 16 -6.18 1.38 3.46
N ILE A 17 -5.20 0.91 2.68
CA ILE A 17 -3.79 0.99 3.09
C ILE A 17 -3.29 2.44 3.09
N SER A 18 -3.70 3.26 2.12
CA SER A 18 -3.35 4.68 2.04
C SER A 18 -3.84 5.43 3.27
N GLU A 19 -5.11 5.27 3.61
CA GLU A 19 -5.74 5.87 4.79
C GLU A 19 -5.07 5.41 6.08
N ALA A 20 -4.79 4.11 6.23
CA ALA A 20 -4.10 3.60 7.41
C ALA A 20 -2.67 4.17 7.57
N ILE A 21 -1.94 4.40 6.46
CA ILE A 21 -0.63 5.03 6.52
C ILE A 21 -0.75 6.51 6.88
N ASP A 22 -1.74 7.22 6.31
CA ASP A 22 -2.01 8.63 6.65
C ASP A 22 -2.32 8.78 8.15
N GLU A 23 -3.20 7.95 8.72
CA GLU A 23 -3.51 7.96 10.15
C GLU A 23 -2.27 7.73 11.04
N LEU A 24 -1.36 6.84 10.63
CA LEU A 24 -0.12 6.58 11.37
C LEU A 24 0.88 7.74 11.27
N VAL A 25 0.90 8.45 10.15
CA VAL A 25 1.73 9.65 9.99
C VAL A 25 1.16 10.80 10.80
N GLU A 26 -0.16 11.00 10.77
CA GLU A 26 -0.85 12.05 11.52
C GLU A 26 -0.70 11.90 13.03
N ASN A 27 -0.66 10.66 13.54
CA ASN A 27 -0.47 10.36 14.96
C ASN A 27 1.01 10.27 15.39
N ASP A 28 1.96 10.64 14.52
CA ASP A 28 3.42 10.55 14.74
C ASP A 28 3.95 9.12 15.02
N ASP A 29 3.13 8.08 14.79
CA ASP A 29 3.52 6.67 14.96
C ASP A 29 4.47 6.20 13.85
N LEU A 30 4.36 6.81 12.67
CA LEU A 30 5.17 6.49 11.50
C LEU A 30 5.71 7.76 10.83
N LYS A 31 6.98 7.73 10.43
CA LYS A 31 7.57 8.75 9.56
C LYS A 31 7.94 8.15 8.21
N GLU A 32 7.30 8.63 7.15
CA GLU A 32 7.64 8.23 5.78
C GLU A 32 9.04 8.72 5.39
N ARG A 33 9.83 7.82 4.78
CA ARG A 33 11.19 8.10 4.28
C ARG A 33 11.32 8.00 2.76
N THR A 34 10.21 7.69 2.09
CA THR A 34 10.04 7.61 0.64
C THR A 34 8.64 8.10 0.30
N THR A 35 8.23 8.06 -0.96
CA THR A 35 6.91 8.54 -1.36
C THR A 35 5.80 7.64 -0.82
N HIS A 36 4.70 8.26 -0.38
CA HIS A 36 3.49 7.57 0.07
C HIS A 36 3.01 6.51 -0.93
N ASN A 37 2.92 6.87 -2.22
CA ASN A 37 2.56 5.94 -3.29
C ASN A 37 3.48 4.71 -3.41
N HIS A 38 4.77 4.84 -3.08
CA HIS A 38 5.68 3.70 -3.07
C HIS A 38 5.39 2.77 -1.90
N ILE A 39 5.15 3.32 -0.71
CA ILE A 39 4.81 2.57 0.51
C ILE A 39 3.49 1.83 0.32
N VAL A 40 2.43 2.54 -0.05
CA VAL A 40 1.10 1.97 -0.29
C VAL A 40 1.15 0.90 -1.37
N GLY A 41 1.85 1.19 -2.48
CA GLY A 41 1.99 0.24 -3.58
C GLY A 41 2.72 -1.05 -3.20
N TYR A 42 3.80 -0.94 -2.42
CA TYR A 42 4.54 -2.09 -1.90
C TYR A 42 3.66 -2.96 -0.99
N LEU A 43 2.91 -2.34 -0.08
CA LEU A 43 2.03 -3.06 0.84
C LEU A 43 0.87 -3.73 0.10
N CYS A 44 0.26 -3.05 -0.86
CA CYS A 44 -0.76 -3.64 -1.74
C CYS A 44 -0.24 -4.91 -2.43
N GLN A 45 0.98 -4.84 -2.99
CA GLN A 45 1.62 -5.99 -3.63
C GLN A 45 1.81 -7.14 -2.64
N LYS A 46 2.36 -6.88 -1.45
CA LYS A 46 2.61 -7.91 -0.43
C LYS A 46 1.34 -8.60 0.05
N VAL A 47 0.29 -7.83 0.36
CA VAL A 47 -1.01 -8.37 0.79
C VAL A 47 -1.62 -9.21 -0.34
N SER A 48 -1.63 -8.69 -1.57
CA SER A 48 -2.20 -9.40 -2.72
C SER A 48 -1.49 -10.73 -2.97
N SER A 49 -0.16 -10.75 -2.95
CA SER A 49 0.62 -11.99 -3.11
C SER A 49 0.30 -13.03 -2.03
N SER A 50 0.13 -12.60 -0.78
CA SER A 50 -0.20 -13.51 0.32
C SER A 50 -1.59 -14.14 0.19
N LEU A 51 -2.56 -13.42 -0.39
CA LEU A 51 -3.91 -13.95 -0.64
C LEU A 51 -3.91 -14.96 -1.81
N THR A 52 -3.03 -14.79 -2.79
CA THR A 52 -2.92 -15.72 -3.93
C THR A 52 -2.18 -17.01 -3.60
N GLU A 53 -1.25 -17.00 -2.63
CA GLU A 53 -0.48 -18.19 -2.23
C GLU A 53 -1.27 -19.20 -1.38
N LYS A 54 -2.39 -18.79 -0.77
CA LYS A 54 -3.24 -19.68 0.04
C LYS A 54 -4.30 -20.47 -0.75
N GLY A 55 -4.27 -20.36 -2.08
CA GLY A 55 -5.25 -20.99 -2.99
C GLY A 55 -4.77 -22.23 -3.74
N ASN A 56 -3.56 -22.74 -3.46
CA ASN A 56 -2.99 -23.96 -4.07
C ASN A 56 -2.78 -25.07 -3.03
#